data_AF-A0A9E1ARX0-F1
#
_entry.id   AF-A0A9E1ARX0-F1
#
_cell.length_a   1.000
_cell.length_b   1.000
_cell.length_c   1.000
_cell.angle_alpha   90.00
_cell.angle_beta   90.00
_cell.angle_gamma   90.00
#
_symmetry.space_group_name_H-M   'P 1'
#
loop_
_entity.id
_entity.type
_entity.pdbx_description
1 polymer ?
#
loop_
_entity_poly.entity_id
_entity_poly.type
_entity_poly.pdbx_seq_one_letter_code
_entity_poly.pdbx_strand_id
1 'polypeptide(L)'
;MKVTDIIFTIFTFFLSAGAFAVSVMQFHEKGFLWNNAYIFASKEERRKMDKKPYYRQSGFVFALIGIIFLTISFQLLLHIGWMFGVTLVIEVITVIYAIASTVRIERKKR
;
A
#
# COMPACT_ATOMS: atom_id res chain seq x y z
N MET A 1 23.47 17.11 -0.59
CA MET A 1 22.76 16.05 0.15
C MET A 1 23.43 15.81 1.49
N LYS A 2 22.70 15.94 2.60
CA LYS A 2 23.22 15.66 3.95
C LYS A 2 23.27 14.16 4.21
N VAL A 3 24.08 13.71 5.17
CA VAL A 3 24.13 12.28 5.59
C VAL A 3 22.73 11.79 5.99
N THR A 4 21.95 12.64 6.66
CA THR A 4 20.54 12.36 7.00
C THR A 4 19.71 12.04 5.76
N ASP A 5 19.85 12.83 4.70
CA ASP A 5 19.08 12.66 3.46
C ASP A 5 19.44 11.34 2.78
N ILE A 6 20.72 10.94 2.81
CA ILE A 6 21.19 9.64 2.29
C ILE A 6 20.53 8.49 3.06
N ILE A 7 20.56 8.55 4.39
CA ILE A 7 19.97 7.51 5.25
C ILE A 7 18.47 7.38 4.97
N PHE A 8 17.73 8.50 4.93
CA PHE A 8 16.30 8.48 4.64
C PHE A 8 15.99 8.02 3.21
N THR A 9 16.82 8.39 2.23
CA THR A 9 16.65 7.95 0.84
C THR A 9 16.77 6.43 0.74
N ILE A 10 17.81 5.84 1.34
CA ILE A 10 18.03 4.39 1.34
C ILE A 10 16.88 3.68 2.07
N PHE A 11 16.52 4.16 3.26
CA PHE A 11 15.45 3.57 4.05
C PHE A 11 14.12 3.56 3.30
N THR A 12 13.70 4.71 2.76
CA THR A 12 12.44 4.83 1.99
C THR A 12 12.47 4.02 0.70
N PHE A 13 13.63 3.91 0.03
CA PHE A 13 13.79 3.06 -1.14
C PHE A 13 13.55 1.58 -0.82
N PHE A 14 14.10 1.08 0.30
CA PHE A 14 13.85 -0.29 0.74
C PHE A 14 12.40 -0.53 1.16
N LEU A 15 11.75 0.44 1.82
CA LEU A 15 10.31 0.36 2.12
C LEU A 15 9.47 0.28 0.85
N SER A 16 9.81 1.08 -0.17
CA SER A 16 9.17 1.02 -1.49
C SER A 16 9.31 -0.37 -2.11
N ALA A 17 10.52 -0.92 -2.16
CA ALA A 17 10.77 -2.26 -2.71
C ALA A 17 9.99 -3.34 -1.95
N GLY A 18 9.97 -3.28 -0.61
CA GLY A 18 9.19 -4.18 0.23
C GLY A 18 7.68 -4.08 -0.03
N ALA A 19 7.15 -2.86 -0.14
CA ALA A 19 5.74 -2.64 -0.45
C ALA A 19 5.35 -3.19 -1.83
N PHE A 20 6.19 -2.98 -2.85
CA PHE A 20 5.96 -3.58 -4.17
C PHE A 20 6.03 -5.11 -4.14
N ALA A 21 6.97 -5.69 -3.40
CA ALA A 21 7.04 -7.15 -3.23
C ALA A 21 5.74 -7.70 -2.60
N VAL A 22 5.25 -7.05 -1.53
CA VAL A 22 3.96 -7.42 -0.92
C VAL A 22 2.82 -7.25 -1.92
N SER A 23 2.77 -6.14 -2.66
CA SER A 23 1.77 -5.91 -3.71
C SER A 23 1.72 -7.05 -4.73
N VAL A 24 2.88 -7.46 -5.27
CA VAL A 24 2.98 -8.56 -6.23
C VAL A 24 2.50 -9.88 -5.61
N MET A 25 2.84 -10.16 -4.35
CA MET A 25 2.34 -11.34 -3.65
C MET A 25 0.82 -11.30 -3.48
N GLN A 26 0.26 -10.15 -3.07
CA GLN A 26 -1.18 -9.98 -2.89
C GLN A 26 -1.96 -10.15 -4.20
N PHE A 27 -1.47 -9.62 -5.32
CA PHE A 27 -2.13 -9.81 -6.63
C PHE A 27 -2.09 -11.25 -7.12
N HIS A 28 -1.09 -12.03 -6.70
CA HIS A 28 -1.05 -13.47 -6.94
C HIS A 28 -1.79 -14.30 -5.87
N GLU A 29 -2.51 -13.64 -4.94
CA GLU A 29 -3.22 -14.29 -3.83
C GLU A 29 -2.29 -15.18 -2.96
N LYS A 30 -1.00 -14.80 -2.86
CA LYS A 30 0.05 -15.54 -2.13
C LYS A 30 0.38 -14.88 -0.79
N GLY A 31 0.75 -15.71 0.19
CA GLY A 31 1.26 -15.27 1.48
C GLY A 31 0.15 -14.89 2.47
N PHE A 32 0.47 -14.01 3.42
CA PHE A 32 -0.50 -13.50 4.40
C PHE A 32 -1.40 -12.45 3.74
N LEU A 33 -2.72 -12.48 4.01
CA LEU A 33 -3.66 -11.48 3.52
C LEU A 33 -3.57 -10.21 4.39
N TRP A 34 -2.90 -9.19 3.87
CA TRP A 34 -2.70 -7.90 4.56
C TRP A 34 -3.91 -6.98 4.39
N ASN A 35 -5.06 -7.42 4.91
CA ASN A 35 -6.31 -6.67 4.86
C ASN A 35 -6.97 -6.63 6.24
N ASN A 36 -7.49 -5.47 6.63
CA ASN A 36 -8.11 -5.27 7.95
C ASN A 36 -9.25 -6.25 8.21
N ALA A 37 -10.11 -6.51 7.21
CA ALA A 37 -11.20 -7.47 7.37
C ALA A 37 -10.69 -8.88 7.72
N TYR A 38 -9.55 -9.29 7.14
CA TYR A 38 -8.94 -10.58 7.44
C TYR A 38 -8.21 -10.59 8.78
N ILE A 39 -7.42 -9.54 9.06
CA ILE A 39 -6.62 -9.43 10.29
C ILE A 39 -7.50 -9.47 11.53
N PHE A 40 -8.65 -8.79 11.51
CA PHE A 40 -9.56 -8.74 12.66
C PHE A 40 -10.63 -9.84 12.69
N ALA A 41 -10.79 -10.62 11.61
CA ALA A 41 -11.72 -11.74 11.59
C ALA A 41 -11.26 -12.90 12.50
N SER A 42 -12.24 -13.56 13.12
CA SER A 42 -12.06 -14.83 13.84
C SER A 42 -11.63 -15.96 12.90
N LYS A 43 -11.15 -17.08 13.47
CA LYS A 43 -10.73 -18.25 12.66
C LYS A 43 -11.88 -18.80 11.80
N GLU A 44 -13.11 -18.78 12.32
CA GLU A 44 -14.27 -19.28 11.58
C GLU A 44 -14.67 -18.33 10.45
N GLU A 45 -14.68 -17.01 10.71
CA GLU A 45 -14.94 -16.00 9.67
C GLU A 45 -13.89 -16.05 8.56
N ARG A 46 -12.60 -16.19 8.91
CA ARG A 46 -11.50 -16.34 7.94
C ARG A 46 -11.63 -17.60 7.07
N ARG A 47 -12.24 -18.67 7.58
CA ARG A 47 -12.49 -19.91 6.82
C ARG A 47 -13.62 -19.73 5.80
N LYS A 48 -14.65 -18.96 6.14
CA LYS A 48 -15.84 -18.72 5.30
C LYS A 48 -15.67 -17.51 4.35
N MET A 49 -14.64 -16.69 4.55
CA MET A 49 -14.39 -15.47 3.78
C MET A 49 -13.91 -15.77 2.35
N ASP A 50 -14.56 -15.17 1.34
CA ASP A 50 -13.97 -15.00 0.02
C ASP A 50 -12.82 -13.99 0.08
N LYS A 51 -11.58 -14.49 0.04
CA LYS A 51 -10.35 -13.70 0.27
C LYS A 51 -9.91 -12.91 -0.95
N LYS A 52 -10.33 -13.31 -2.15
CA LYS A 52 -9.89 -12.73 -3.43
C LYS A 52 -10.07 -11.22 -3.53
N PRO A 53 -11.25 -10.63 -3.20
CA PRO A 53 -11.41 -9.18 -3.25
C PRO A 53 -10.48 -8.44 -2.29
N TYR A 54 -10.23 -9.00 -1.11
CA TYR A 54 -9.35 -8.41 -0.10
C TYR A 54 -7.88 -8.48 -0.52
N TYR A 55 -7.44 -9.61 -1.10
CA TYR A 55 -6.10 -9.72 -1.70
C TYR A 55 -5.90 -8.67 -2.78
N ARG A 56 -6.87 -8.51 -3.68
CA ARG A 56 -6.78 -7.51 -4.75
C ARG A 56 -6.72 -6.09 -4.21
N GLN A 57 -7.57 -5.75 -3.24
CA GLN A 57 -7.56 -4.44 -2.58
C GLN A 57 -6.20 -4.17 -1.92
N SER A 58 -5.70 -5.12 -1.13
CA SER A 58 -4.40 -5.00 -0.47
C SER A 58 -3.27 -4.86 -1.48
N GLY A 59 -3.31 -5.60 -2.60
CA GLY A 59 -2.35 -5.44 -3.70
C GLY A 59 -2.29 -4.00 -4.20
N PHE A 60 -3.44 -3.39 -4.51
CA PHE A 60 -3.47 -1.99 -4.94
C PHE A 60 -3.00 -1.02 -3.87
N VAL A 61 -3.40 -1.20 -2.61
CA VAL A 61 -2.98 -0.33 -1.51
C VAL A 61 -1.46 -0.41 -1.32
N PHE A 62 -0.86 -1.60 -1.32
CA PHE A 62 0.59 -1.77 -1.20
C PHE A 62 1.35 -1.23 -2.43
N ALA A 63 0.78 -1.32 -3.64
CA ALA A 63 1.36 -0.68 -4.81
C ALA A 63 1.43 0.84 -4.65
N LEU A 64 0.34 1.46 -4.19
CA LEU A 64 0.29 2.91 -3.95
C LEU A 64 1.24 3.33 -2.83
N ILE A 65 1.32 2.56 -1.73
CA ILE A 65 2.31 2.77 -0.66
C ILE A 65 3.74 2.68 -1.20
N GLY A 66 4.03 1.72 -2.09
CA GLY A 66 5.31 1.63 -2.77
C GLY A 66 5.65 2.89 -3.57
N ILE A 67 4.67 3.40 -4.35
CA ILE A 67 4.82 4.66 -5.10
C ILE A 67 5.05 5.86 -4.17
N ILE A 68 4.34 5.95 -3.05
CA ILE A 68 4.53 7.01 -2.04
C ILE A 68 5.97 6.99 -1.52
N PHE A 69 6.47 5.84 -1.07
CA PHE A 69 7.85 5.74 -0.61
C PHE A 69 8.88 6.02 -1.71
N LEU A 70 8.62 5.60 -2.95
CA LEU A 70 9.48 5.87 -4.09
C LEU A 70 9.56 7.37 -4.41
N THR A 71 8.42 8.06 -4.40
CA THR A 71 8.35 9.51 -4.62
C THR A 71 9.06 10.29 -3.53
N ILE A 72 8.93 9.88 -2.26
CA ILE A 72 9.70 10.44 -1.13
C ILE A 72 11.20 10.22 -1.35
N SER A 73 11.62 9.01 -1.74
CA SER A 73 13.03 8.68 -2.00
C SER A 73 13.62 9.57 -3.11
N PHE A 74 12.90 9.75 -4.23
CA PHE A 74 13.32 10.65 -5.32
C PHE A 74 13.29 12.12 -4.93
N GLN A 75 12.33 12.56 -4.12
CA GLN A 75 12.32 13.92 -3.59
C GLN A 75 13.59 14.22 -2.79
N LEU A 76 14.02 13.29 -1.93
CA LEU A 76 15.25 13.42 -1.14
C LEU A 76 16.50 13.37 -2.01
N LEU A 77 16.57 12.43 -2.95
CA LEU A 77 17.72 12.22 -3.84
C LEU A 77 17.93 13.39 -4.81
N LEU A 78 16.86 13.92 -5.38
CA LEU A 78 16.91 14.93 -6.43
C LEU A 78 16.75 16.36 -5.89
N HIS A 79 16.42 16.51 -4.60
CA HIS A 79 16.15 17.79 -3.95
C HIS A 79 15.05 18.62 -4.65
N ILE A 80 13.99 17.94 -5.13
CA ILE A 80 12.91 18.56 -5.92
C ILE A 80 11.68 18.84 -5.03
N GLY A 81 11.50 20.09 -4.62
CA GLY A 81 10.44 20.47 -3.66
C GLY A 81 9.00 20.26 -4.15
N TRP A 82 8.72 20.40 -5.44
CA TRP A 82 7.34 20.24 -5.97
C TRP A 82 6.82 18.80 -5.87
N MET A 83 7.72 17.81 -5.78
CA MET A 83 7.33 16.41 -5.59
C MET A 83 6.56 16.18 -4.29
N PHE A 84 6.76 17.03 -3.27
CA PHE A 84 5.98 16.96 -2.03
C PHE A 84 4.48 17.04 -2.28
N GLY A 85 4.05 17.96 -3.16
CA GLY A 85 2.63 18.10 -3.52
C GLY A 85 2.10 16.86 -4.24
N VAL A 86 2.91 16.23 -5.10
CA VAL A 86 2.55 14.97 -5.78
C VAL A 86 2.40 13.82 -4.80
N THR A 87 3.36 13.67 -3.88
CA THR A 87 3.28 12.65 -2.82
C THR A 87 1.99 12.81 -2.00
N LEU A 88 1.68 14.04 -1.56
CA LEU A 88 0.46 14.33 -0.80
C LEU A 88 -0.82 13.96 -1.58
N VAL A 89 -0.87 14.26 -2.88
CA VAL A 89 -2.01 13.88 -3.73
C VAL A 89 -2.16 12.36 -3.81
N ILE A 90 -1.05 11.62 -3.97
CA ILE A 90 -1.08 10.15 -4.04
C ILE A 90 -1.54 9.56 -2.70
N GLU A 91 -1.11 10.11 -1.57
CA GLU A 91 -1.58 9.70 -0.24
C GLU A 91 -3.09 9.86 -0.09
N VAL A 92 -3.63 11.02 -0.47
CA VAL A 92 -5.09 11.28 -0.44
C VAL A 92 -5.85 10.29 -1.33
N ILE A 93 -5.37 10.06 -2.57
CA ILE A 93 -5.95 9.07 -3.48
C ILE A 93 -5.92 7.68 -2.87
N THR A 94 -4.84 7.31 -2.19
CA THR A 94 -4.67 6.00 -1.55
C THR A 94 -5.70 5.78 -0.46
N VAL A 95 -5.92 6.78 0.40
CA VAL A 95 -6.94 6.72 1.46
C VAL A 95 -8.34 6.62 0.86
N ILE A 96 -8.66 7.47 -0.11
CA ILE A 96 -9.97 7.45 -0.80
C ILE A 96 -10.21 6.09 -1.45
N TYR A 97 -9.21 5.56 -2.16
CA TYR A 97 -9.28 4.24 -2.78
C TYR A 97 -9.52 3.15 -1.73
N ALA A 98 -8.76 3.14 -0.63
CA ALA A 98 -8.89 2.12 0.42
C ALA A 98 -10.30 2.11 1.03
N ILE A 99 -10.89 3.29 1.28
CA ILE A 99 -12.25 3.41 1.80
C ILE A 99 -13.28 2.97 0.75
N ALA A 100 -13.22 3.53 -0.46
CA ALA A 100 -14.19 3.26 -1.51
C ALA A 100 -14.19 1.79 -1.94
N SER A 101 -13.02 1.16 -2.01
CA SER A 101 -12.88 -0.26 -2.32
C SER A 101 -13.47 -1.15 -1.22
N THR A 102 -13.28 -0.79 0.06
CA THR A 102 -13.91 -1.51 1.19
C THR A 102 -15.43 -1.47 1.08
N VAL A 103 -16.01 -0.28 0.86
CA VAL A 103 -17.47 -0.12 0.69
C VAL A 103 -17.99 -0.94 -0.47
N ARG A 104 -17.26 -0.98 -1.59
CA ARG A 104 -17.63 -1.80 -2.77
C ARG A 104 -17.60 -3.29 -2.47
N ILE A 105 -16.60 -3.77 -1.74
CA ILE A 105 -16.47 -5.19 -1.38
C ILE A 105 -17.64 -5.60 -0.49
N GLU A 106 -17.95 -4.80 0.54
CA GLU A 106 -19.07 -5.07 1.45
C GLU A 106 -20.43 -5.04 0.74
N ARG A 107 -20.65 -4.09 -0.19
CA ARG A 107 -21.88 -4.04 -1.00
C ARG A 107 -22.08 -5.24 -1.90
N LYS A 108 -21.02 -5.88 -2.37
CA LYS A 108 -21.11 -7.09 -3.21
C LYS A 108 -21.36 -8.36 -2.38
N LYS A 109 -21.08 -8.29 -1.08
CA LYS A 109 -21.24 -9.39 -0.13
C LYS A 109 -22.68 -9.52 0.39
N ARG A 110 -23.40 -8.39 0.43
CA ARG A 110 -24.85 -8.31 0.66
C ARG A 110 -25.61 -8.67 -0.60
#